data_AF-A0A941NRA0-F1
#
_entry.id   AF-A0A941NRA0-F1
#
_cell.length_a   1.000
_cell.length_b   1.000
_cell.length_c   1.000
_cell.angle_alpha   90.00
_cell.angle_beta   90.00
_cell.angle_gamma   90.00
#
_symmetry.space_group_name_H-M   'P 1'
#
loop_
_entity.id
_entity.type
_entity.pdbx_description
1 polymer ?
#
loop_
_entity_poly.entity_id
_entity_poly.type
_entity_poly.pdbx_seq_one_letter_code
_entity_poly.pdbx_strand_id
1 'polypeptide(L)' 'MGLTANSPFSLLLIFLIVVLLFGTKKLQSVGEDLGKALKGFKKGMRETQDEVEENKKN' A
#
# COMPACT_ATOMS: atom_id res chain seq x y z
N MET A 1 34.72 -5.46 0.79
CA MET A 1 33.56 -6.11 0.15
C MET A 1 32.48 -6.25 1.22
N GLY A 2 31.33 -5.57 1.12
CA GLY A 2 30.30 -5.71 2.16
C GLY A 2 29.13 -4.71 2.20
N LEU A 3 29.05 -3.68 1.34
CA LEU A 3 28.00 -2.65 1.44
C LEU A 3 27.16 -2.42 0.18
N THR A 4 27.29 -3.25 -0.86
CA THR A 4 26.62 -2.99 -2.14
C THR A 4 25.38 -3.85 -2.42
N ALA A 5 25.04 -4.82 -1.55
CA ALA A 5 24.15 -5.90 -2.01
C ALA A 5 22.65 -5.71 -1.77
N ASN A 6 22.16 -5.19 -0.64
CA ASN A 6 20.71 -5.28 -0.34
C ASN A 6 20.14 -4.10 0.46
N SER A 7 20.65 -2.91 0.20
CA SER A 7 20.01 -1.72 0.75
C SER A 7 18.79 -1.39 -0.10
N PRO A 8 17.62 -1.07 0.48
CA PRO A 8 16.35 -0.79 -0.22
C PRO A 8 16.44 0.27 -1.34
N PHE A 9 17.60 0.93 -1.49
CA PHE A 9 17.96 1.78 -2.61
C PHE A 9 17.83 1.15 -4.00
N SER A 10 17.99 -0.18 -4.15
CA SER A 10 17.76 -0.84 -5.46
C SER A 10 16.31 -0.65 -5.94
N LEU A 11 15.34 -0.93 -5.05
CA LEU A 11 13.93 -0.70 -5.34
C LEU A 11 13.61 0.80 -5.51
N LEU A 12 14.29 1.67 -4.76
CA LEU A 12 14.10 3.11 -4.85
C LEU A 12 14.52 3.68 -6.21
N LEU A 13 15.64 3.23 -6.77
CA LEU A 13 16.12 3.67 -8.09
C LEU A 13 15.18 3.22 -9.20
N ILE A 14 14.72 1.97 -9.15
CA ILE A 14 13.75 1.42 -10.10
C ILE A 14 12.43 2.17 -9.99
N PHE A 15 11.96 2.42 -8.77
CA PHE A 15 10.74 3.20 -8.53
C PHE A 15 10.85 4.61 -9.10
N LEU A 16 11.99 5.29 -8.93
CA LEU A 16 12.21 6.63 -9.48
C LEU A 16 12.11 6.64 -11.02
N ILE A 17 12.69 5.65 -11.70
CA ILE A 17 12.59 5.52 -13.15
C ILE A 17 11.13 5.30 -13.57
N VAL A 18 10.39 4.44 -12.87
CA VAL A 18 8.96 4.22 -13.13
C VAL A 18 8.18 5.53 -12.95
N VAL A 19 8.43 6.29 -11.87
CA VAL A 19 7.77 7.58 -11.66
C VAL A 19 8.08 8.58 -12.77
N LEU A 20 9.30 8.60 -13.30
CA LEU A 20 9.67 9.48 -14.43
C LEU A 20 9.00 9.05 -15.75
N LEU A 21 8.89 7.75 -16.03
CA LEU A 21 8.25 7.24 -17.25
C LEU A 21 6.74 7.45 -17.26
N PHE A 22 6.07 7.16 -16.15
CA PHE A 22 4.61 7.29 -16.04
C PHE A 22 4.19 8.71 -15.66
N GLY A 23 5.09 9.49 -15.07
CA GLY A 23 4.81 10.79 -14.48
C GLY A 23 4.05 10.69 -13.15
N THR A 24 4.19 11.72 -12.31
CA THR A 24 3.55 11.76 -10.98
C THR A 24 2.02 11.84 -11.07
N LYS A 25 1.46 12.45 -12.13
CA LYS A 25 0.01 12.58 -12.31
C LYS A 25 -0.71 11.24 -12.50
N LYS A 26 -0.16 10.34 -13.33
CA LYS A 26 -0.73 9.00 -13.53
C LYS A 26 -0.61 8.18 -12.25
N LEU A 27 0.55 8.20 -11.61
CA LEU A 27 0.79 7.48 -10.36
C LEU A 27 -0.13 7.97 -9.23
N GLN A 28 -0.42 9.27 -9.15
CA GLN A 28 -1.38 9.83 -8.20
C GLN A 28 -2.81 9.35 -8.46
N SER A 29 -3.29 9.37 -9.71
CA SER A 29 -4.64 8.90 -10.02
C SER A 29 -4.85 7.42 -9.67
N VAL A 30 -3.89 6.58 -10.07
CA VAL A 30 -3.93 5.13 -9.77
C VAL A 30 -3.78 4.89 -8.26
N GLY A 31 -2.90 5.65 -7.60
CA GLY A 31 -2.72 5.57 -6.15
C GLY A 31 -3.96 5.99 -5.36
N GLU A 32 -4.71 6.98 -5.85
CA GLU A 32 -5.97 7.43 -5.23
C GLU A 32 -7.06 6.35 -5.33
N ASP A 33 -7.20 5.72 -6.50
CA ASP A 33 -8.19 4.65 -6.72
C ASP A 33 -7.85 3.39 -5.90
N LEU A 34 -6.58 2.98 -5.91
CA LEU A 34 -6.09 1.88 -5.07
C LEU A 34 -6.23 2.22 -3.58
N GLY A 35 -5.91 3.45 -3.19
CA GLY A 35 -6.03 3.92 -1.81
C GLY A 35 -7.47 3.89 -1.30
N LYS A 36 -8.44 4.31 -2.14
CA LYS A 36 -9.87 4.23 -1.82
C LYS A 36 -10.32 2.78 -1.64
N ALA A 37 -9.93 1.89 -2.55
CA ALA A 37 -10.26 0.46 -2.46
C ALA A 37 -9.68 -0.19 -1.19
N LEU A 38 -8.41 0.05 -0.89
CA LEU A 38 -7.74 -0.47 0.30
C LEU A 38 -8.34 0.10 1.60
N LYS A 39 -8.76 1.37 1.60
CA LYS A 39 -9.44 1.99 2.75
C LYS A 39 -10.79 1.33 3.03
N GLY A 40 -11.58 1.06 1.99
CA GLY A 40 -12.85 0.33 2.10
C GLY A 40 -12.64 -1.09 2.63
N PHE A 41 -11.65 -1.80 2.07
CA PHE A 41 -11.29 -3.15 2.52
C PHE A 41 -10.88 -3.18 4.01
N LYS A 42 -10.00 -2.25 4.43
CA LYS A 42 -9.57 -2.15 5.83
C LYS A 42 -10.73 -1.84 6.78
N LYS A 43 -11.69 -1.01 6.34
CA LYS A 43 -12.87 -0.67 7.14
C LYS A 43 -13.78 -1.88 7.34
N GLY A 44 -14.14 -2.59 6.26
CA GLY A 44 -14.98 -3.79 6.36
C GLY A 44 -14.34 -4.89 7.19
N MET A 45 -13.02 -5.09 7.08
CA MET A 45 -12.31 -6.07 7.89
C MET A 45 -12.33 -5.75 9.40
N ARG A 46 -12.36 -4.46 9.78
CA ARG A 46 -12.51 -4.05 11.18
C ARG A 46 -13.93 -4.25 11.68
N GLU A 47 -14.92 -3.83 10.90
CA GLU A 47 -16.34 -4.04 11.23
C GLU A 47 -16.65 -5.53 11.46
N THR A 48 -16.15 -6.42 10.58
CA THR A 48 -16.28 -7.87 10.79
C THR A 48 -15.56 -8.37 12.05
N GLN A 49 -14.38 -7.83 12.39
CA GLN A 49 -13.69 -8.21 13.64
C GLN A 49 -14.46 -7.75 14.87
N ASP A 50 -14.97 -6.52 14.86
CA ASP A 50 -15.75 -5.94 15.95
C ASP A 50 -17.06 -6.73 16.18
N GLU A 51 -17.76 -7.13 15.09
CA GLU A 51 -18.94 -8.01 15.15
C GLU A 51 -18.64 -9.40 15.74
N VAL A 52 -17.49 -10.00 15.36
CA VAL A 52 -17.05 -11.31 15.86
C VAL A 52 -16.66 -11.24 17.33
N GLU A 53 -16.06 -10.14 17.79
CA GLU A 53 -15.72 -9.94 19.20
C GLU A 53 -16.95 -9.66 20.08
N GLU A 54 -17.93 -8.90 19.58
CA GLU A 54 -19.18 -8.63 20.30
C GLU A 54 -20.04 -9.90 20.46
N ASN A 55 -20.13 -10.75 19.43
CA ASN A 55 -20.90 -12.00 19.50
C ASN A 55 -20.31 -13.02 20.48
N LYS A 56 -19.01 -12.97 20.74
CA LYS A 56 -18.32 -13.89 21.66
C LYS A 56 -18.43 -13.49 23.15
N LYS A 57 -18.91 -12.28 23.43
CA LYS A 57 -18.97 -11.70 24.79
C LYS A 57 -20.39 -11.72 25.40
N ASN A 58 -21.38 -12.20 24.65
CA ASN A 58 -22.76 -12.46 25.08
C ASN A 58 -23.00 -13.96 25.26
#